data_AF-A0A1W9HT98-F1
#
_entry.id   AF-A0A1W9HT98-F1
#
_cell.length_a   1.000
_cell.length_b   1.000
_cell.length_c   1.000
_cell.angle_alpha   90.00
_cell.angle_beta   90.00
_cell.angle_gamma   90.00
#
_symmetry.space_group_name_H-M   'P 1'
#
loop_
_entity.id
_entity.type
_entity.pdbx_description
1 polymer ?
#
loop_
_entity_poly.entity_id
_entity_poly.type
_entity_poly.pdbx_seq_one_letter_code
_entity_poly.pdbx_strand_id
1 'polypeptide(L)'
;MADLQKLAKLYFDRCDFETATQYYSNLSEHFKKEKNWDEFLKAQNFILRMYAELEEFDKINAMKEHLQDLVLNEGFELSSRTYYTLGLFTFYKEQYAVALDYFQKGLQIALTKNNKEDICHSILGVSNVYYMTDRLSDALKEIYNLKVFFEVLDLPLLKISTNMINAHILRKLNRHNEAMEILWECYETLKEEKNIHMLASLLYGMGLTYEDMGDVDMAKTYLKLAKGIVDTKSLKWLTRNINNKLESLGVRPHNDYDLIFNAKGNTITERRQGVVDFKNQFILLDLLHLFMQSPGETFSKELLVKRIWKQDYNPSVHDNKIYVTIKRLRQMIEPDAEKPKYIFRAKNGYYLNKNTRILLEH
;
A
#
# COMPACT_ATOMS: atom_id res chain seq x y z
N MET A 1 0.77 -16.35 -29.93
CA MET A 1 1.47 -16.63 -28.68
C MET A 1 2.22 -15.40 -28.19
N ALA A 2 2.59 -14.63 -29.19
CA ALA A 2 3.25 -13.35 -28.93
C ALA A 2 2.24 -12.32 -28.40
N ASP A 3 1.00 -12.53 -28.79
CA ASP A 3 -0.08 -11.66 -28.36
C ASP A 3 -0.54 -12.01 -26.95
N LEU A 4 -0.46 -13.25 -26.61
CA LEU A 4 -0.85 -13.75 -25.29
C LEU A 4 0.20 -13.39 -24.25
N GLN A 5 1.44 -13.41 -24.59
CA GLN A 5 2.54 -13.01 -23.73
C GLN A 5 2.46 -11.52 -23.39
N LYS A 6 2.12 -10.79 -24.40
CA LYS A 6 2.00 -9.36 -24.19
C LYS A 6 0.82 -9.03 -23.28
N LEU A 7 -0.19 -9.76 -23.50
CA LEU A 7 -1.38 -9.57 -22.67
C LEU A 7 -1.11 -9.96 -21.23
N ALA A 8 -0.45 -11.08 -21.06
CA ALA A 8 -0.09 -11.51 -19.72
C ALA A 8 0.76 -10.47 -19.00
N LYS A 9 1.67 -9.98 -19.67
CA LYS A 9 2.55 -8.96 -19.12
C LYS A 9 1.79 -7.69 -18.77
N LEU A 10 0.92 -7.36 -19.60
CA LEU A 10 0.10 -6.17 -19.37
C LEU A 10 -0.69 -6.30 -18.07
N TYR A 11 -1.33 -7.41 -17.91
CA TYR A 11 -2.11 -7.64 -16.69
C TYR A 11 -1.20 -7.66 -15.47
N PHE A 12 -0.06 -8.22 -15.66
CA PHE A 12 0.94 -8.20 -14.60
C PHE A 12 1.30 -6.77 -14.21
N ASP A 13 1.53 -5.97 -15.13
CA ASP A 13 1.93 -4.59 -14.90
C ASP A 13 0.80 -3.79 -14.23
N ARG A 14 -0.41 -4.22 -14.40
CA ARG A 14 -1.56 -3.56 -13.82
C ARG A 14 -1.94 -4.15 -12.47
N CYS A 15 -1.18 -5.11 -12.10
CA CYS A 15 -1.32 -5.77 -10.80
C CYS A 15 -2.59 -6.58 -10.74
N ASP A 16 -3.15 -6.87 -11.91
CA ASP A 16 -4.20 -7.88 -11.98
C ASP A 16 -3.62 -9.29 -12.00
N PHE A 17 -3.19 -9.78 -10.80
CA PHE A 17 -2.39 -11.00 -10.68
C PHE A 17 -3.22 -12.24 -10.94
N GLU A 18 -4.47 -12.10 -10.61
CA GLU A 18 -5.35 -13.24 -10.84
C GLU A 18 -5.44 -13.58 -12.33
N THR A 19 -5.71 -12.59 -13.08
CA THR A 19 -5.82 -12.77 -14.52
C THR A 19 -4.47 -13.10 -15.13
N ALA A 20 -3.49 -12.44 -14.71
CA ALA A 20 -2.13 -12.64 -15.23
C ALA A 20 -1.67 -14.07 -14.97
N THR A 21 -1.96 -14.58 -13.82
CA THR A 21 -1.56 -15.94 -13.46
C THR A 21 -2.22 -16.96 -14.37
N GLN A 22 -3.43 -16.72 -14.70
CA GLN A 22 -4.14 -17.61 -15.61
C GLN A 22 -3.47 -17.65 -16.97
N TYR A 23 -3.15 -16.51 -17.44
CA TYR A 23 -2.52 -16.42 -18.75
C TYR A 23 -1.16 -17.09 -18.75
N TYR A 24 -0.38 -16.82 -17.74
CA TYR A 24 0.96 -17.37 -17.66
C TYR A 24 0.92 -18.88 -17.42
N SER A 25 -0.14 -19.34 -16.74
CA SER A 25 -0.31 -20.79 -16.54
C SER A 25 -0.57 -21.50 -17.85
N ASN A 26 -1.37 -20.88 -18.63
CA ASN A 26 -1.66 -21.44 -19.95
C ASN A 26 -0.41 -21.45 -20.84
N LEU A 27 0.32 -20.34 -20.78
CA LEU A 27 1.55 -20.23 -21.55
C LEU A 27 2.57 -21.28 -21.12
N SER A 28 2.63 -21.40 -19.84
CA SER A 28 3.58 -22.34 -19.28
C SER A 28 3.29 -23.77 -19.73
N GLU A 29 2.07 -24.17 -19.76
CA GLU A 29 1.66 -25.50 -20.19
C GLU A 29 1.99 -25.74 -21.66
N HIS A 30 1.71 -24.77 -22.37
CA HIS A 30 2.02 -24.82 -23.79
C HIS A 30 3.51 -25.03 -24.02
N PHE A 31 4.37 -24.24 -23.39
CA PHE A 31 5.80 -24.31 -23.55
C PHE A 31 6.35 -25.63 -23.02
N LYS A 32 5.67 -26.04 -22.05
CA LYS A 32 6.04 -27.35 -21.50
C LYS A 32 5.83 -28.45 -22.53
N LYS A 33 4.72 -28.49 -23.23
CA LYS A 33 4.40 -29.46 -24.26
C LYS A 33 5.41 -29.42 -25.40
N GLU A 34 5.92 -28.28 -25.58
CA GLU A 34 6.88 -28.06 -26.66
C GLU A 34 8.31 -28.32 -26.21
N LYS A 35 8.41 -28.58 -24.94
CA LYS A 35 9.70 -28.79 -24.30
C LYS A 35 10.60 -27.57 -24.48
N ASN A 36 10.00 -26.44 -24.69
CA ASN A 36 10.71 -25.17 -24.62
C ASN A 36 10.90 -24.71 -23.18
N TRP A 37 12.01 -25.06 -22.54
CA TRP A 37 12.18 -24.92 -21.11
C TRP A 37 12.55 -23.49 -20.74
N ASP A 38 13.15 -22.81 -21.63
CA ASP A 38 13.50 -21.42 -21.38
C ASP A 38 12.25 -20.55 -21.21
N GLU A 39 11.36 -20.66 -22.15
CA GLU A 39 10.11 -19.89 -22.09
C GLU A 39 9.20 -20.40 -21.00
N PHE A 40 9.29 -21.65 -20.80
CA PHE A 40 8.55 -22.26 -19.70
C PHE A 40 8.96 -21.64 -18.38
N LEU A 41 10.24 -21.54 -18.14
CA LEU A 41 10.76 -21.01 -16.90
C LEU A 41 10.42 -19.53 -16.76
N LYS A 42 10.46 -18.85 -17.86
CA LYS A 42 10.07 -17.44 -17.83
C LYS A 42 8.65 -17.26 -17.34
N ALA A 43 7.78 -18.05 -17.86
CA ALA A 43 6.38 -18.01 -17.43
C ALA A 43 6.24 -18.39 -15.97
N GLN A 44 6.97 -19.39 -15.61
CA GLN A 44 6.93 -19.85 -14.23
C GLN A 44 7.43 -18.77 -13.27
N ASN A 45 8.42 -18.05 -13.66
CA ASN A 45 8.99 -16.99 -12.85
C ASN A 45 7.98 -15.88 -12.59
N PHE A 46 7.20 -15.55 -13.56
CA PHE A 46 6.16 -14.55 -13.38
C PHE A 46 5.10 -15.03 -12.41
N ILE A 47 4.79 -16.30 -12.55
CA ILE A 47 3.80 -16.88 -11.66
C ILE A 47 4.32 -16.86 -10.22
N LEU A 48 5.55 -17.29 -10.09
CA LEU A 48 6.17 -17.29 -8.77
C LEU A 48 6.17 -15.90 -8.16
N ARG A 49 6.56 -14.97 -8.93
CA ARG A 49 6.59 -13.58 -8.49
C ARG A 49 5.23 -13.11 -8.02
N MET A 50 4.17 -13.41 -8.73
CA MET A 50 2.82 -13.03 -8.37
C MET A 50 2.37 -13.73 -7.09
N TYR A 51 2.65 -15.02 -7.00
CA TYR A 51 2.32 -15.74 -5.77
C TYR A 51 3.01 -15.10 -4.58
N ALA A 52 4.24 -14.68 -4.80
CA ALA A 52 4.97 -14.01 -3.72
C ALA A 52 4.26 -12.75 -3.27
N GLU A 53 3.79 -11.95 -4.21
CA GLU A 53 3.08 -10.72 -3.90
C GLU A 53 1.75 -10.99 -3.22
N LEU A 54 1.15 -12.12 -3.58
CA LEU A 54 -0.14 -12.54 -3.02
C LEU A 54 0.05 -13.25 -1.68
N GLU A 55 1.29 -13.50 -1.38
CA GLU A 55 1.66 -14.24 -0.19
C GLU A 55 1.03 -15.62 -0.16
N GLU A 56 0.88 -16.26 -1.27
CA GLU A 56 0.45 -17.64 -1.41
C GLU A 56 1.63 -18.60 -1.33
N PHE A 57 2.11 -18.84 -0.15
CA PHE A 57 3.38 -19.53 0.07
C PHE A 57 3.23 -21.02 -0.17
N ASP A 58 2.06 -21.50 0.04
CA ASP A 58 1.80 -22.92 -0.21
C ASP A 58 1.95 -23.25 -1.70
N LYS A 59 1.44 -22.38 -2.49
CA LYS A 59 1.52 -22.56 -3.93
C LYS A 59 2.96 -22.46 -4.43
N ILE A 60 3.73 -21.62 -3.83
CA ILE A 60 5.12 -21.44 -4.19
C ILE A 60 5.91 -22.71 -3.88
N ASN A 61 5.65 -23.21 -2.69
CA ASN A 61 6.35 -24.43 -2.29
C ASN A 61 6.02 -25.60 -3.20
N ALA A 62 4.79 -25.72 -3.52
CA ALA A 62 4.34 -26.77 -4.44
C ALA A 62 5.01 -26.63 -5.81
N MET A 63 5.05 -25.39 -6.25
CA MET A 63 5.66 -25.11 -7.54
C MET A 63 7.15 -25.42 -7.52
N LYS A 64 7.79 -25.04 -6.50
CA LYS A 64 9.21 -25.32 -6.31
C LYS A 64 9.49 -26.82 -6.40
N GLU A 65 8.70 -27.65 -5.69
CA GLU A 65 8.85 -29.10 -5.70
C GLU A 65 8.62 -29.67 -7.10
N HIS A 66 7.62 -29.13 -7.67
CA HIS A 66 7.30 -29.55 -9.02
C HIS A 66 8.43 -29.24 -9.99
N LEU A 67 9.00 -28.07 -9.95
CA LEU A 67 10.08 -27.65 -10.81
C LEU A 67 11.32 -28.52 -10.60
N GLN A 68 11.53 -28.86 -9.35
CA GLN A 68 12.67 -29.72 -9.03
C GLN A 68 12.53 -31.09 -9.66
N ASP A 69 11.36 -31.61 -9.54
CA ASP A 69 11.05 -32.90 -10.14
C ASP A 69 11.23 -32.87 -11.66
N LEU A 70 10.80 -31.85 -12.25
CA LEU A 70 10.88 -31.70 -13.70
C LEU A 70 12.32 -31.61 -14.16
N VAL A 71 13.05 -30.90 -13.41
CA VAL A 71 14.47 -30.75 -13.72
C VAL A 71 15.15 -32.11 -13.71
N LEU A 72 14.79 -32.97 -12.73
CA LEU A 72 15.37 -34.30 -12.58
C LEU A 72 14.93 -35.22 -13.71
N ASN A 73 13.69 -35.05 -14.10
CA ASN A 73 13.10 -35.93 -15.10
C ASN A 73 13.47 -35.53 -16.52
N GLU A 74 13.61 -34.28 -16.79
CA GLU A 74 13.73 -33.79 -18.16
C GLU A 74 15.15 -33.31 -18.45
N GLY A 75 15.96 -33.09 -17.45
CA GLY A 75 17.37 -32.85 -17.55
C GLY A 75 17.73 -31.42 -17.92
N PHE A 76 16.80 -30.40 -17.68
CA PHE A 76 17.16 -29.02 -17.92
C PHE A 76 17.57 -28.33 -16.62
N GLU A 77 18.21 -27.13 -16.74
CA GLU A 77 18.69 -26.39 -15.57
C GLU A 77 17.82 -25.17 -15.30
N LEU A 78 17.73 -24.95 -14.03
CA LEU A 78 17.02 -23.73 -13.68
C LEU A 78 17.80 -22.49 -14.10
N SER A 79 17.05 -21.41 -14.43
CA SER A 79 17.66 -20.18 -14.89
C SER A 79 18.05 -19.28 -13.72
N SER A 80 19.02 -18.38 -13.99
CA SER A 80 19.39 -17.37 -13.01
C SER A 80 18.16 -16.63 -12.49
N ARG A 81 17.23 -16.38 -13.31
CA ARG A 81 16.02 -15.66 -12.95
C ARG A 81 15.14 -16.48 -12.03
N THR A 82 15.13 -17.75 -12.21
CA THR A 82 14.37 -18.64 -11.32
C THR A 82 14.90 -18.54 -9.89
N TYR A 83 16.18 -18.64 -9.75
CA TYR A 83 16.79 -18.51 -8.44
C TYR A 83 16.54 -17.14 -7.83
N TYR A 84 16.60 -16.13 -8.68
CA TYR A 84 16.28 -14.78 -8.23
C TYR A 84 14.88 -14.72 -7.65
N THR A 85 13.89 -15.26 -8.33
CA THR A 85 12.51 -15.23 -7.88
C THR A 85 12.34 -16.03 -6.59
N LEU A 86 12.97 -17.18 -6.52
CA LEU A 86 12.96 -17.98 -5.30
C LEU A 86 13.59 -17.21 -4.14
N GLY A 87 14.69 -16.51 -4.50
CA GLY A 87 15.29 -15.64 -3.51
C GLY A 87 14.37 -14.57 -3.00
N LEU A 88 13.62 -13.90 -3.83
CA LEU A 88 12.66 -12.87 -3.46
C LEU A 88 11.62 -13.41 -2.49
N PHE A 89 11.20 -14.53 -2.82
CA PHE A 89 10.19 -15.16 -1.99
C PHE A 89 10.72 -15.42 -0.59
N THR A 90 11.85 -16.07 -0.48
CA THR A 90 12.47 -16.33 0.82
C THR A 90 12.75 -15.03 1.56
N PHE A 91 13.10 -14.03 0.75
CA PHE A 91 13.30 -12.70 1.29
C PHE A 91 12.03 -12.19 1.97
N TYR A 92 10.89 -12.34 1.35
CA TYR A 92 9.61 -11.89 1.90
C TYR A 92 9.25 -12.66 3.16
N LYS A 93 9.79 -13.85 3.30
CA LYS A 93 9.58 -14.69 4.49
C LYS A 93 10.57 -14.30 5.59
N GLU A 94 11.37 -13.39 5.22
CA GLU A 94 12.36 -12.87 6.16
C GLU A 94 13.43 -13.90 6.45
N GLN A 95 13.59 -14.86 5.64
CA GLN A 95 14.71 -15.80 5.67
C GLN A 95 15.88 -15.29 4.84
N TYR A 96 16.63 -14.39 5.35
CA TYR A 96 17.60 -13.59 4.61
C TYR A 96 18.83 -14.41 4.26
N ALA A 97 19.20 -15.28 5.08
CA ALA A 97 20.35 -16.12 4.81
C ALA A 97 20.10 -17.02 3.61
N VAL A 98 18.97 -17.61 3.61
CA VAL A 98 18.58 -18.49 2.51
C VAL A 98 18.40 -17.67 1.23
N ALA A 99 17.81 -16.56 1.33
CA ALA A 99 17.63 -15.67 0.20
C ALA A 99 18.96 -15.30 -0.44
N LEU A 100 19.86 -14.99 0.43
CA LEU A 100 21.19 -14.63 -0.03
C LEU A 100 21.83 -15.78 -0.82
N ASP A 101 21.65 -17.01 -0.37
CA ASP A 101 22.16 -18.18 -1.05
C ASP A 101 21.57 -18.30 -2.46
N TYR A 102 20.29 -18.08 -2.54
CA TYR A 102 19.61 -18.15 -3.83
C TYR A 102 20.12 -17.08 -4.78
N PHE A 103 20.22 -15.86 -4.29
CA PHE A 103 20.68 -14.75 -5.11
C PHE A 103 22.10 -15.01 -5.61
N GLN A 104 22.95 -15.54 -4.77
CA GLN A 104 24.33 -15.82 -5.13
C GLN A 104 24.42 -16.94 -6.17
N LYS A 105 23.60 -17.92 -5.92
CA LYS A 105 23.52 -18.99 -6.91
C LYS A 105 23.09 -18.45 -8.27
N GLY A 106 22.00 -17.65 -8.30
CA GLY A 106 21.57 -17.01 -9.52
C GLY A 106 22.63 -16.15 -10.16
N LEU A 107 23.35 -15.46 -9.38
CA LEU A 107 24.43 -14.61 -9.84
C LEU A 107 25.52 -15.43 -10.53
N GLN A 108 25.87 -16.53 -9.93
CA GLN A 108 26.89 -17.41 -10.49
C GLN A 108 26.47 -17.94 -11.87
N ILE A 109 25.26 -18.34 -11.96
CA ILE A 109 24.72 -18.84 -13.21
C ILE A 109 24.72 -17.74 -14.26
N ALA A 110 24.27 -16.58 -13.88
CA ALA A 110 24.18 -15.44 -14.79
C ALA A 110 25.57 -15.04 -15.29
N LEU A 111 26.57 -15.11 -14.48
CA LEU A 111 27.94 -14.78 -14.85
C LEU A 111 28.48 -15.79 -15.86
N THR A 112 28.19 -17.06 -15.59
CA THR A 112 28.64 -18.12 -16.47
C THR A 112 28.03 -17.98 -17.87
N LYS A 113 26.83 -17.48 -17.86
CA LYS A 113 26.08 -17.38 -19.11
C LYS A 113 26.26 -16.00 -19.74
N ASN A 114 26.93 -15.15 -19.05
CA ASN A 114 27.16 -13.78 -19.48
C ASN A 114 25.87 -13.04 -19.76
N ASN A 115 24.87 -13.34 -18.99
CA ASN A 115 23.60 -12.63 -19.05
C ASN A 115 23.61 -11.38 -18.17
N LYS A 116 23.82 -10.22 -18.73
CA LYS A 116 24.07 -8.99 -18.00
C LYS A 116 22.84 -8.54 -17.24
N GLU A 117 21.71 -8.71 -17.87
CA GLU A 117 20.46 -8.33 -17.20
C GLU A 117 20.25 -9.14 -15.93
N ASP A 118 20.45 -10.42 -15.97
CA ASP A 118 20.25 -11.32 -14.84
C ASP A 118 21.29 -11.07 -13.75
N ILE A 119 22.42 -10.68 -14.17
CA ILE A 119 23.45 -10.29 -13.22
C ILE A 119 22.96 -9.12 -12.36
N CYS A 120 22.37 -8.18 -13.02
CA CYS A 120 21.86 -7.01 -12.33
C CYS A 120 20.74 -7.37 -11.36
N HIS A 121 19.87 -8.19 -11.76
CA HIS A 121 18.79 -8.63 -10.87
C HIS A 121 19.34 -9.29 -9.62
N SER A 122 20.27 -10.16 -9.80
CA SER A 122 20.85 -10.91 -8.69
C SER A 122 21.59 -9.98 -7.73
N ILE A 123 22.33 -9.02 -8.31
CA ILE A 123 23.05 -8.07 -7.48
C ILE A 123 22.06 -7.22 -6.68
N LEU A 124 21.01 -6.85 -7.34
CA LEU A 124 19.97 -6.10 -6.65
C LEU A 124 19.41 -6.89 -5.49
N GLY A 125 19.07 -8.16 -5.71
CA GLY A 125 18.63 -9.03 -4.64
C GLY A 125 19.59 -9.10 -3.48
N VAL A 126 20.87 -9.25 -3.76
CA VAL A 126 21.92 -9.29 -2.76
C VAL A 126 21.95 -7.99 -1.96
N SER A 127 21.83 -6.88 -2.68
CA SER A 127 21.79 -5.57 -2.03
C SER A 127 20.62 -5.44 -1.07
N ASN A 128 19.53 -5.92 -1.45
CA ASN A 128 18.34 -5.89 -0.60
C ASN A 128 18.57 -6.65 0.71
N VAL A 129 19.19 -7.76 0.58
CA VAL A 129 19.47 -8.58 1.75
C VAL A 129 20.42 -7.83 2.69
N TYR A 130 21.46 -7.31 2.07
CA TYR A 130 22.41 -6.54 2.87
C TYR A 130 21.73 -5.39 3.59
N TYR A 131 20.86 -4.76 2.88
CA TYR A 131 20.09 -3.67 3.47
C TYR A 131 19.26 -4.16 4.65
N MET A 132 18.61 -5.24 4.50
CA MET A 132 17.70 -5.76 5.52
C MET A 132 18.49 -6.26 6.73
N THR A 133 19.66 -6.67 6.55
CA THR A 133 20.49 -7.21 7.62
C THR A 133 21.42 -6.14 8.19
N ASP A 134 21.21 -4.90 7.85
CA ASP A 134 21.87 -3.70 8.34
C ASP A 134 23.36 -3.70 7.96
N ARG A 135 23.76 -4.39 7.01
CA ARG A 135 25.07 -4.30 6.39
C ARG A 135 25.08 -3.24 5.28
N LEU A 136 25.04 -1.96 5.65
CA LEU A 136 24.76 -0.84 4.76
C LEU A 136 25.94 -0.57 3.83
N SER A 137 27.18 -0.77 4.32
CA SER A 137 28.37 -0.56 3.50
C SER A 137 28.44 -1.55 2.35
N ASP A 138 28.12 -2.76 2.66
CA ASP A 138 28.09 -3.81 1.64
C ASP A 138 27.00 -3.56 0.62
N ALA A 139 25.84 -3.16 1.12
CA ALA A 139 24.72 -2.84 0.23
C ALA A 139 25.08 -1.72 -0.74
N LEU A 140 25.72 -0.68 -0.26
CA LEU A 140 26.13 0.46 -1.07
C LEU A 140 27.13 0.06 -2.14
N LYS A 141 28.01 -0.85 -1.73
CA LYS A 141 28.97 -1.38 -2.70
C LYS A 141 28.26 -2.03 -3.88
N GLU A 142 27.25 -2.82 -3.55
CA GLU A 142 26.50 -3.50 -4.60
C GLU A 142 25.76 -2.49 -5.49
N ILE A 143 25.26 -1.45 -4.85
CA ILE A 143 24.59 -0.39 -5.59
C ILE A 143 25.54 0.24 -6.59
N TYR A 144 26.78 0.47 -6.25
CA TYR A 144 27.79 1.06 -7.12
C TYR A 144 28.11 0.14 -8.29
N ASN A 145 28.13 -1.12 -7.94
CA ASN A 145 28.35 -2.10 -8.98
C ASN A 145 27.25 -2.02 -10.05
N LEU A 146 26.04 -1.88 -9.60
CA LEU A 146 24.91 -1.82 -10.52
C LEU A 146 24.96 -0.55 -11.35
N LYS A 147 25.41 0.53 -10.80
CA LYS A 147 25.50 1.81 -11.49
C LYS A 147 26.42 1.73 -12.69
N VAL A 148 27.49 0.95 -12.53
CA VAL A 148 28.44 0.74 -13.62
C VAL A 148 27.75 0.05 -14.79
N PHE A 149 26.90 -0.88 -14.49
CA PHE A 149 26.15 -1.61 -15.50
C PHE A 149 25.21 -0.68 -16.27
N PHE A 150 24.66 0.21 -15.59
CA PHE A 150 23.62 1.05 -16.18
C PHE A 150 24.22 2.13 -17.07
N GLU A 151 25.57 2.25 -17.10
CA GLU A 151 26.26 3.15 -18.01
C GLU A 151 26.22 2.60 -19.44
N VAL A 152 26.02 1.35 -19.46
CA VAL A 152 26.11 0.75 -20.79
C VAL A 152 24.80 0.03 -21.12
N LEU A 153 24.06 -0.34 -20.05
CA LEU A 153 22.81 -1.06 -20.24
C LEU A 153 21.61 -0.13 -20.09
N ASP A 154 20.64 -0.34 -21.01
CA ASP A 154 19.39 0.41 -20.90
C ASP A 154 18.29 -0.45 -20.29
N LEU A 155 18.24 -0.39 -18.92
CA LEU A 155 17.25 -1.11 -18.14
C LEU A 155 16.55 -0.18 -17.15
N PRO A 156 15.59 0.58 -17.61
CA PRO A 156 15.02 1.68 -16.83
C PRO A 156 14.31 1.21 -15.57
N LEU A 157 13.56 0.11 -15.68
CA LEU A 157 12.83 -0.35 -14.50
C LEU A 157 13.79 -0.84 -13.43
N LEU A 158 14.79 -1.55 -13.81
CA LEU A 158 15.79 -2.03 -12.87
C LEU A 158 16.58 -0.86 -12.27
N LYS A 159 16.82 0.08 -13.07
CA LYS A 159 17.50 1.27 -12.57
C LYS A 159 16.68 1.98 -11.50
N ILE A 160 15.44 2.08 -11.74
CA ILE A 160 14.54 2.70 -10.77
C ILE A 160 14.55 1.90 -9.47
N SER A 161 14.38 0.61 -9.60
CA SER A 161 14.39 -0.27 -8.43
C SER A 161 15.69 -0.12 -7.65
N THR A 162 16.82 -0.04 -8.33
CA THR A 162 18.13 0.14 -7.73
C THR A 162 18.22 1.46 -6.98
N ASN A 163 17.73 2.47 -7.57
CA ASN A 163 17.75 3.79 -6.96
C ASN A 163 16.86 3.85 -5.73
N MET A 164 15.75 3.16 -5.82
CA MET A 164 14.88 3.11 -4.65
C MET A 164 15.58 2.46 -3.47
N ILE A 165 16.25 1.38 -3.66
CA ILE A 165 17.01 0.72 -2.60
C ILE A 165 18.13 1.64 -2.11
N ASN A 166 18.80 2.32 -3.06
CA ASN A 166 19.84 3.30 -2.72
C ASN A 166 19.31 4.38 -1.79
N ALA A 167 18.15 4.81 -2.09
CA ALA A 167 17.52 5.82 -1.26
C ALA A 167 17.25 5.29 0.15
N HIS A 168 16.77 4.09 0.22
CA HIS A 168 16.51 3.48 1.53
C HIS A 168 17.80 3.35 2.34
N ILE A 169 18.84 2.93 1.65
CA ILE A 169 20.14 2.79 2.29
C ILE A 169 20.61 4.13 2.83
N LEU A 170 20.54 5.17 2.03
CA LEU A 170 20.94 6.52 2.41
C LEU A 170 20.11 7.02 3.58
N ARG A 171 18.89 6.67 3.52
CA ARG A 171 17.98 7.03 4.60
C ARG A 171 18.49 6.48 5.94
N LYS A 172 18.86 5.21 5.99
CA LYS A 172 19.33 4.57 7.21
C LYS A 172 20.67 5.15 7.65
N LEU A 173 21.34 5.72 6.70
CA LEU A 173 22.61 6.36 6.99
C LEU A 173 22.40 7.81 7.44
N ASN A 174 21.22 8.26 7.53
CA ASN A 174 20.82 9.60 7.97
C ASN A 174 21.14 10.65 6.92
N ARG A 175 21.40 10.25 5.74
CA ARG A 175 21.54 11.15 4.60
C ARG A 175 20.21 11.35 3.90
N HIS A 176 19.28 12.07 4.52
CA HIS A 176 17.88 12.17 4.14
C HIS A 176 17.70 13.02 2.88
N ASN A 177 18.42 14.06 2.77
CA ASN A 177 18.29 14.95 1.62
C ASN A 177 18.70 14.26 0.32
N GLU A 178 19.77 13.56 0.42
CA GLU A 178 20.22 12.79 -0.73
C GLU A 178 19.22 11.72 -1.13
N ALA A 179 18.74 11.04 -0.13
CA ALA A 179 17.73 10.01 -0.35
C ALA A 179 16.50 10.59 -1.07
N MET A 180 16.09 11.70 -0.63
CA MET A 180 14.91 12.33 -1.20
C MET A 180 15.15 12.78 -2.63
N GLU A 181 16.32 13.28 -2.93
CA GLU A 181 16.67 13.66 -4.28
C GLU A 181 16.55 12.50 -5.25
N ILE A 182 17.05 11.40 -4.72
CA ILE A 182 17.02 10.19 -5.54
C ILE A 182 15.58 9.76 -5.76
N LEU A 183 14.81 9.79 -4.75
CA LEU A 183 13.41 9.38 -4.82
C LEU A 183 12.62 10.28 -5.77
N TRP A 184 12.89 11.52 -5.83
CA TRP A 184 12.22 12.46 -6.71
C TRP A 184 12.60 12.21 -8.17
N GLU A 185 13.85 11.90 -8.31
CA GLU A 185 14.28 11.54 -9.66
C GLU A 185 13.53 10.32 -10.19
N CYS A 186 13.39 9.34 -9.30
CA CYS A 186 12.65 8.14 -9.64
C CYS A 186 11.21 8.46 -9.98
N TYR A 187 10.64 9.33 -9.24
CA TYR A 187 9.27 9.75 -9.43
C TYR A 187 9.08 10.36 -10.83
N GLU A 188 9.98 11.18 -11.29
CA GLU A 188 9.91 11.83 -12.59
C GLU A 188 9.96 10.83 -13.73
N THR A 189 10.73 9.84 -13.49
CA THR A 189 10.89 8.79 -14.49
C THR A 189 9.65 7.92 -14.58
N LEU A 190 9.05 7.65 -13.49
CA LEU A 190 7.91 6.72 -13.39
C LEU A 190 6.65 7.37 -13.95
N LYS A 191 6.57 8.68 -13.99
CA LYS A 191 5.44 9.37 -14.59
C LYS A 191 5.24 8.96 -16.04
N GLU A 192 6.23 8.51 -16.58
CA GLU A 192 6.21 8.18 -17.99
C GLU A 192 5.94 6.70 -18.22
N GLU A 193 6.20 5.74 -17.25
CA GLU A 193 6.30 4.28 -17.34
C GLU A 193 5.09 3.61 -16.69
N LYS A 194 3.90 4.27 -16.46
CA LYS A 194 2.63 3.88 -15.86
C LYS A 194 2.76 2.58 -15.08
N ASN A 195 3.75 2.29 -14.17
CA ASN A 195 3.90 1.14 -13.29
C ASN A 195 3.43 1.45 -11.88
N ILE A 196 2.25 0.95 -11.57
CA ILE A 196 1.55 1.31 -10.35
C ILE A 196 2.26 0.72 -9.14
N HIS A 197 2.78 -0.48 -9.37
CA HIS A 197 3.52 -1.14 -8.30
C HIS A 197 4.71 -0.30 -7.84
N MET A 198 5.50 0.14 -8.67
CA MET A 198 6.72 0.89 -8.39
C MET A 198 6.39 2.27 -7.84
N LEU A 199 5.37 2.83 -8.42
CA LEU A 199 4.94 4.13 -7.91
C LEU A 199 4.52 4.05 -6.46
N ALA A 200 3.73 3.03 -6.14
CA ALA A 200 3.30 2.84 -4.75
C ALA A 200 4.50 2.62 -3.84
N SER A 201 5.42 1.80 -4.23
CA SER A 201 6.62 1.52 -3.46
C SER A 201 7.45 2.78 -3.24
N LEU A 202 7.55 3.57 -4.31
CA LEU A 202 8.28 4.82 -4.26
C LEU A 202 7.67 5.77 -3.24
N LEU A 203 6.36 5.94 -3.31
CA LEU A 203 5.64 6.81 -2.38
C LEU A 203 5.81 6.33 -0.95
N TYR A 204 5.71 5.04 -0.84
CA TYR A 204 5.98 4.45 0.47
C TYR A 204 7.36 4.84 0.98
N GLY A 205 8.42 4.74 0.15
CA GLY A 205 9.76 5.14 0.49
C GLY A 205 9.87 6.61 0.84
N MET A 206 9.16 7.45 0.12
CA MET A 206 9.14 8.87 0.43
C MET A 206 8.53 9.14 1.80
N GLY A 207 7.43 8.46 2.06
CA GLY A 207 6.82 8.56 3.37
C GLY A 207 7.75 8.21 4.50
N LEU A 208 8.47 7.14 4.32
CA LEU A 208 9.43 6.71 5.33
C LEU A 208 10.52 7.75 5.54
N THR A 209 10.98 8.29 4.48
CA THR A 209 12.06 9.27 4.52
C THR A 209 11.62 10.55 5.23
N TYR A 210 10.41 11.03 4.96
CA TYR A 210 9.87 12.22 5.61
C TYR A 210 9.72 12.00 7.11
N GLU A 211 9.28 10.82 7.35
CA GLU A 211 9.18 10.48 8.76
C GLU A 211 10.52 10.61 9.47
N ASP A 212 11.58 10.06 8.89
CA ASP A 212 12.92 10.12 9.45
C ASP A 212 13.43 11.56 9.54
N MET A 213 12.91 12.43 8.70
CA MET A 213 13.27 13.84 8.69
C MET A 213 12.52 14.62 9.76
N GLY A 214 11.49 14.03 10.32
CA GLY A 214 10.70 14.64 11.37
C GLY A 214 9.46 15.35 10.87
N ASP A 215 9.30 15.35 9.56
CA ASP A 215 8.11 15.93 8.96
C ASP A 215 6.97 14.93 8.90
N VAL A 216 6.21 14.81 9.90
CA VAL A 216 5.20 13.77 10.10
C VAL A 216 4.02 14.01 9.17
N ASP A 217 3.67 15.22 8.97
CA ASP A 217 2.54 15.55 8.11
C ASP A 217 2.78 15.09 6.68
N MET A 218 3.94 15.36 6.23
CA MET A 218 4.28 14.94 4.87
C MET A 218 4.39 13.43 4.77
N ALA A 219 4.93 12.86 5.76
CA ALA A 219 5.00 11.41 5.82
C ALA A 219 3.63 10.78 5.64
N LYS A 220 2.66 11.28 6.38
CA LYS A 220 1.28 10.78 6.29
C LYS A 220 0.71 10.99 4.89
N THR A 221 0.99 12.14 4.36
CA THR A 221 0.47 12.46 3.05
C THR A 221 0.93 11.45 2.01
N TYR A 222 2.20 11.19 1.98
CA TYR A 222 2.74 10.29 0.96
C TYR A 222 2.30 8.87 1.21
N LEU A 223 2.25 8.47 2.42
CA LEU A 223 1.78 7.13 2.76
C LEU A 223 0.33 6.94 2.37
N LYS A 224 -0.52 7.98 2.54
CA LYS A 224 -1.92 7.93 2.13
C LYS A 224 -2.04 7.84 0.61
N LEU A 225 -1.20 8.59 -0.04
CA LEU A 225 -1.17 8.50 -1.49
C LEU A 225 -0.84 7.09 -1.95
N ALA A 226 0.22 6.55 -1.26
CA ALA A 226 0.61 5.17 -1.58
C ALA A 226 -0.55 4.21 -1.36
N LYS A 227 -1.24 4.39 -0.30
CA LYS A 227 -2.39 3.56 0.04
C LYS A 227 -3.49 3.68 -1.00
N GLY A 228 -3.68 4.87 -1.53
CA GLY A 228 -4.73 5.15 -2.49
C GLY A 228 -4.52 4.49 -3.83
N ILE A 229 -3.31 4.22 -4.13
CA ILE A 229 -3.06 3.72 -5.47
C ILE A 229 -2.76 2.22 -5.43
N VAL A 230 -2.32 1.75 -4.24
CA VAL A 230 -1.92 0.35 -4.12
C VAL A 230 -3.13 -0.56 -4.27
N ASP A 231 -2.98 -1.61 -5.08
CA ASP A 231 -4.00 -2.65 -5.14
C ASP A 231 -3.93 -3.55 -3.92
N THR A 232 -4.87 -3.44 -3.03
CA THR A 232 -4.83 -4.06 -1.71
C THR A 232 -4.97 -5.57 -1.83
N LYS A 233 -5.57 -6.06 -2.88
CA LYS A 233 -5.78 -7.49 -3.06
C LYS A 233 -4.54 -8.16 -3.61
N SER A 234 -3.82 -7.46 -4.44
CA SER A 234 -2.70 -8.05 -5.16
C SER A 234 -1.38 -7.81 -4.44
N LEU A 235 -1.16 -6.68 -3.87
CA LEU A 235 0.09 -6.31 -3.23
C LEU A 235 -0.05 -6.32 -1.71
N LYS A 236 -0.19 -7.50 -1.12
CA LYS A 236 -0.53 -7.70 0.28
C LYS A 236 0.60 -7.22 1.19
N TRP A 237 1.82 -7.59 0.76
CA TRP A 237 2.97 -7.21 1.56
C TRP A 237 3.08 -5.70 1.69
N LEU A 238 3.08 -4.99 0.59
CA LEU A 238 3.20 -3.55 0.58
C LEU A 238 2.04 -2.88 1.32
N THR A 239 0.85 -3.38 1.11
CA THR A 239 -0.34 -2.87 1.79
C THR A 239 -0.18 -2.96 3.31
N ARG A 240 0.21 -4.09 3.73
CA ARG A 240 0.40 -4.31 5.16
C ARG A 240 1.43 -3.32 5.73
N ASN A 241 2.52 -3.15 5.07
CA ASN A 241 3.58 -2.27 5.52
C ASN A 241 3.13 -0.81 5.55
N ILE A 242 2.43 -0.41 4.55
CA ILE A 242 1.90 0.95 4.49
C ILE A 242 0.94 1.18 5.65
N ASN A 243 0.09 0.24 5.88
CA ASN A 243 -0.89 0.35 6.96
C ASN A 243 -0.23 0.40 8.32
N ASN A 244 0.72 -0.47 8.48
CA ASN A 244 1.46 -0.49 9.74
C ASN A 244 2.12 0.85 10.02
N LYS A 245 2.69 1.34 8.98
CA LYS A 245 3.36 2.63 9.13
C LYS A 245 2.37 3.74 9.43
N LEU A 246 1.34 3.84 8.73
CA LEU A 246 0.30 4.83 8.97
C LEU A 246 -0.25 4.73 10.39
N GLU A 247 -0.43 3.53 10.84
CA GLU A 247 -0.90 3.30 12.21
C GLU A 247 0.12 3.81 13.22
N SER A 248 1.38 3.50 12.98
CA SER A 248 2.44 3.96 13.87
C SER A 248 2.49 5.48 13.94
N LEU A 249 1.97 6.14 12.93
CA LEU A 249 1.97 7.60 12.85
C LEU A 249 0.66 8.16 13.38
N GLY A 250 -0.20 7.27 13.93
CA GLY A 250 -1.43 7.69 14.58
C GLY A 250 -2.62 7.75 13.65
N VAL A 251 -2.38 7.25 12.40
CA VAL A 251 -3.48 7.14 11.45
C VAL A 251 -4.25 5.85 11.69
N ARG A 252 -5.35 5.89 12.27
CA ARG A 252 -6.16 4.72 12.59
C ARG A 252 -7.08 4.37 11.43
N PRO A 253 -7.14 2.99 11.21
CA PRO A 253 -8.05 2.56 10.15
C PRO A 253 -9.47 3.09 10.33
N HIS A 254 -10.05 3.59 9.24
CA HIS A 254 -11.40 4.11 9.22
C HIS A 254 -12.37 3.19 9.96
N ASN A 255 -12.04 1.85 10.09
CA ASN A 255 -12.91 0.90 10.75
C ASN A 255 -12.85 1.02 12.27
N ASP A 256 -11.97 1.79 12.72
CA ASP A 256 -11.82 1.94 14.15
C ASP A 256 -12.68 3.07 14.70
N TYR A 257 -13.25 3.85 13.71
CA TYR A 257 -14.06 4.98 14.15
C TYR A 257 -15.54 4.74 13.89
N ASP A 258 -16.38 5.17 14.83
CA ASP A 258 -17.83 5.08 14.70
C ASP A 258 -18.36 6.13 13.73
N LEU A 259 -17.69 7.33 13.76
CA LEU A 259 -18.07 8.43 12.88
C LEU A 259 -16.84 9.14 12.33
N ILE A 260 -16.78 9.34 10.99
CA ILE A 260 -15.72 10.09 10.34
C ILE A 260 -16.29 11.32 9.65
N PHE A 261 -15.82 12.48 10.14
CA PHE A 261 -16.33 13.73 9.62
C PHE A 261 -15.39 14.31 8.56
N ASN A 262 -15.92 14.49 7.34
CA ASN A 262 -15.19 15.13 6.25
C ASN A 262 -15.66 16.55 6.01
N ALA A 263 -14.78 17.50 6.45
CA ALA A 263 -15.18 18.91 6.42
C ALA A 263 -15.20 19.44 4.99
N LYS A 264 -14.39 18.97 4.08
CA LYS A 264 -14.26 19.45 2.72
C LYS A 264 -15.42 18.98 1.85
N GLY A 265 -15.90 17.86 2.23
CA GLY A 265 -16.92 17.25 1.40
C GLY A 265 -18.29 17.27 2.02
N ASN A 266 -18.40 17.89 3.20
CA ASN A 266 -19.64 17.94 3.96
C ASN A 266 -20.27 16.56 4.12
N THR A 267 -19.45 15.55 4.28
CA THR A 267 -19.94 14.18 4.42
C THR A 267 -19.48 13.58 5.74
N ILE A 268 -20.31 12.58 6.18
CA ILE A 268 -19.96 11.76 7.32
C ILE A 268 -19.99 10.29 6.94
N THR A 269 -18.97 9.63 7.38
CA THR A 269 -18.97 8.19 7.20
C THR A 269 -19.26 7.48 8.51
N GLU A 270 -20.39 6.83 8.50
CA GLU A 270 -20.76 5.99 9.63
C GLU A 270 -20.36 4.54 9.41
N ARG A 271 -19.94 3.90 10.47
CA ARG A 271 -19.34 2.58 10.38
C ARG A 271 -20.26 1.59 9.67
N ARG A 272 -21.49 1.49 9.92
CA ARG A 272 -22.40 0.48 9.39
C ARG A 272 -23.16 1.02 8.17
N GLN A 273 -23.45 2.23 8.17
CA GLN A 273 -24.34 2.83 7.20
C GLN A 273 -23.58 3.40 6.01
N GLY A 274 -22.22 3.58 6.23
CA GLY A 274 -21.41 4.12 5.16
C GLY A 274 -21.49 5.62 5.02
N VAL A 275 -21.21 6.18 3.85
CA VAL A 275 -21.08 7.63 3.66
C VAL A 275 -22.45 8.29 3.70
N VAL A 276 -22.58 9.28 4.56
CA VAL A 276 -23.77 10.11 4.63
C VAL A 276 -23.47 11.52 4.10
N ASP A 277 -24.16 11.89 3.07
CA ASP A 277 -23.95 13.18 2.44
C ASP A 277 -25.00 14.19 2.88
N PHE A 278 -24.51 15.31 3.47
CA PHE A 278 -25.42 16.32 4.01
C PHE A 278 -25.80 17.33 2.93
N LYS A 279 -25.24 17.20 1.77
CA LYS A 279 -25.53 18.10 0.67
C LYS A 279 -25.65 19.55 1.14
N ASN A 280 -26.81 20.18 1.04
CA ASN A 280 -26.95 21.58 1.40
C ASN A 280 -27.58 21.75 2.78
N GLN A 281 -27.62 20.73 3.56
CA GLN A 281 -28.18 20.82 4.90
C GLN A 281 -27.14 21.25 5.92
N PHE A 282 -26.74 22.55 5.98
CA PHE A 282 -25.60 23.11 6.68
C PHE A 282 -25.85 23.17 8.18
N ILE A 283 -27.15 23.34 8.49
CA ILE A 283 -27.50 23.43 9.91
C ILE A 283 -27.25 22.09 10.58
N LEU A 284 -27.62 21.02 9.96
CA LEU A 284 -27.42 19.67 10.49
C LEU A 284 -25.93 19.36 10.62
N LEU A 285 -25.25 19.73 9.63
CA LEU A 285 -23.82 19.50 9.63
C LEU A 285 -23.13 20.28 10.74
N ASP A 286 -23.51 21.53 10.90
CA ASP A 286 -22.96 22.38 11.93
C ASP A 286 -23.25 21.83 13.32
N LEU A 287 -24.46 21.42 13.38
CA LEU A 287 -24.89 20.82 14.65
C LEU A 287 -24.06 19.60 14.98
N LEU A 288 -23.94 18.69 14.06
CA LEU A 288 -23.16 17.49 14.26
C LEU A 288 -21.70 17.82 14.57
N HIS A 289 -21.13 18.76 13.79
CA HIS A 289 -19.76 19.20 14.01
C HIS A 289 -19.55 19.70 15.43
N LEU A 290 -20.52 20.46 15.94
CA LEU A 290 -20.48 20.98 17.30
C LEU A 290 -20.40 19.85 18.31
N PHE A 291 -21.22 18.82 18.15
CA PHE A 291 -21.26 17.68 19.06
C PHE A 291 -19.94 16.91 19.03
N MET A 292 -19.33 16.79 17.85
CA MET A 292 -18.15 15.97 17.64
C MET A 292 -16.91 16.63 18.23
N GLN A 293 -16.96 17.95 18.43
CA GLN A 293 -15.83 18.69 18.97
C GLN A 293 -15.63 18.40 20.46
N SER A 294 -16.76 18.08 21.07
CA SER A 294 -16.69 17.80 22.50
C SER A 294 -17.61 16.66 22.89
N PRO A 295 -17.20 15.31 22.57
CA PRO A 295 -18.06 14.19 22.92
C PRO A 295 -18.27 14.05 24.42
N GLY A 296 -19.56 13.84 24.88
CA GLY A 296 -19.88 13.65 26.27
C GLY A 296 -20.34 14.91 26.97
N GLU A 297 -20.06 16.04 26.33
CA GLU A 297 -20.50 17.31 26.89
C GLU A 297 -21.95 17.62 26.51
N THR A 298 -22.70 18.06 27.55
CA THR A 298 -24.11 18.40 27.32
C THR A 298 -24.24 19.84 26.85
N PHE A 299 -24.81 20.00 25.71
CA PHE A 299 -25.11 21.33 25.20
C PHE A 299 -26.54 21.73 25.53
N SER A 300 -26.68 22.84 26.20
CA SER A 300 -28.01 23.32 26.55
C SER A 300 -28.76 23.84 25.32
N LYS A 301 -30.07 23.87 25.41
CA LYS A 301 -30.90 24.37 24.32
C LYS A 301 -30.55 25.82 23.98
N GLU A 302 -30.28 26.54 25.00
CA GLU A 302 -29.91 27.93 24.83
C GLU A 302 -28.61 28.06 24.05
N LEU A 303 -27.67 27.24 24.41
CA LEU A 303 -26.37 27.26 23.75
C LEU A 303 -26.48 26.83 22.30
N LEU A 304 -27.27 25.83 22.09
CA LEU A 304 -27.46 25.33 20.74
C LEU A 304 -28.03 26.41 19.82
N VAL A 305 -28.97 27.11 20.30
CA VAL A 305 -29.65 28.14 19.53
C VAL A 305 -28.69 29.28 19.22
N LYS A 306 -27.95 29.59 20.17
CA LYS A 306 -27.00 30.68 20.04
C LYS A 306 -25.90 30.33 19.04
N ARG A 307 -25.40 29.11 19.05
CA ARG A 307 -24.24 28.71 18.25
C ARG A 307 -24.66 28.33 16.84
N ILE A 308 -25.82 27.68 16.73
CA ILE A 308 -26.22 27.10 15.44
C ILE A 308 -27.03 28.13 14.66
N TRP A 309 -27.97 28.83 15.34
CA TRP A 309 -28.93 29.70 14.68
C TRP A 309 -28.60 31.17 14.93
N LYS A 310 -27.66 31.44 15.79
CA LYS A 310 -27.20 32.79 16.13
C LYS A 310 -28.35 33.68 16.57
N GLN A 311 -29.28 33.16 17.38
CA GLN A 311 -30.45 33.84 17.91
C GLN A 311 -30.51 33.75 19.43
N ASP A 312 -31.36 34.64 20.03
CA ASP A 312 -31.67 34.53 21.45
C ASP A 312 -32.70 33.44 21.70
N TYR A 313 -32.48 32.74 22.74
CA TYR A 313 -33.29 31.56 23.04
C TYR A 313 -34.69 31.96 23.48
N ASN A 314 -35.64 31.45 22.76
CA ASN A 314 -37.06 31.55 23.07
C ASN A 314 -37.73 30.18 23.08
N PRO A 315 -38.15 29.72 24.26
CA PRO A 315 -38.68 28.35 24.42
C PRO A 315 -39.91 28.09 23.56
N SER A 316 -40.72 29.09 23.28
CA SER A 316 -41.96 28.90 22.53
C SER A 316 -41.68 28.54 21.07
N VAL A 317 -40.59 28.92 20.56
CA VAL A 317 -40.29 28.72 19.15
C VAL A 317 -39.15 27.72 19.00
N HIS A 318 -38.25 27.73 19.86
CA HIS A 318 -36.96 27.08 19.62
C HIS A 318 -36.97 25.65 20.15
N ASP A 319 -37.85 25.39 21.08
CA ASP A 319 -37.89 24.03 21.60
C ASP A 319 -38.28 23.04 20.50
N ASN A 320 -39.30 23.44 19.76
CA ASN A 320 -39.75 22.61 18.65
C ASN A 320 -38.71 22.52 17.53
N LYS A 321 -38.14 23.60 17.29
CA LYS A 321 -37.12 23.68 16.26
C LYS A 321 -35.93 22.79 16.56
N ILE A 322 -35.49 22.80 17.77
CA ILE A 322 -34.38 21.97 18.20
C ILE A 322 -34.76 20.50 18.08
N TYR A 323 -35.90 20.26 18.55
CA TYR A 323 -36.39 18.89 18.55
C TYR A 323 -36.44 18.33 17.14
N VAL A 324 -37.00 19.05 16.21
CA VAL A 324 -37.18 18.61 14.82
C VAL A 324 -35.83 18.46 14.14
N THR A 325 -34.90 19.34 14.47
CA THR A 325 -33.57 19.31 13.88
C THR A 325 -32.77 18.11 14.37
N ILE A 326 -32.86 17.83 15.67
CA ILE A 326 -32.18 16.69 16.26
C ILE A 326 -32.76 15.39 15.68
N LYS A 327 -34.02 15.41 15.58
CA LYS A 327 -34.68 14.24 14.99
C LYS A 327 -34.19 13.97 13.58
N ARG A 328 -34.08 14.96 12.80
CA ARG A 328 -33.60 14.85 11.44
C ARG A 328 -32.15 14.39 11.40
N LEU A 329 -31.37 14.98 12.26
CA LEU A 329 -29.97 14.58 12.34
C LEU A 329 -29.83 13.11 12.68
N ARG A 330 -30.60 12.57 13.60
CA ARG A 330 -30.58 11.17 14.01
C ARG A 330 -30.97 10.26 12.86
N GLN A 331 -31.91 10.73 12.11
CA GLN A 331 -32.37 9.95 10.98
C GLN A 331 -31.27 9.74 9.94
N MET A 332 -30.39 10.65 10.02
CA MET A 332 -29.35 10.61 9.00
C MET A 332 -28.16 9.79 9.47
N ILE A 333 -27.86 9.88 10.69
CA ILE A 333 -26.55 9.41 11.08
C ILE A 333 -26.68 8.17 11.97
N GLU A 334 -27.90 7.96 12.51
CA GLU A 334 -28.11 6.84 13.41
C GLU A 334 -28.51 5.58 12.65
N PRO A 335 -27.92 4.41 12.96
CA PRO A 335 -28.39 3.18 12.34
C PRO A 335 -29.89 2.97 12.51
N ASP A 336 -30.32 3.30 13.74
CA ASP A 336 -31.74 3.30 14.08
C ASP A 336 -32.13 4.58 14.81
N ALA A 337 -33.04 5.35 14.17
CA ALA A 337 -33.40 6.65 14.68
C ALA A 337 -34.21 6.54 15.97
N GLU A 338 -34.93 5.47 16.20
CA GLU A 338 -35.80 5.27 17.34
C GLU A 338 -35.02 4.79 18.56
N LYS A 339 -33.83 4.20 18.23
CA LYS A 339 -32.89 3.77 19.25
C LYS A 339 -31.50 4.35 19.01
N PRO A 340 -31.41 5.66 19.48
CA PRO A 340 -30.21 6.39 19.12
C PRO A 340 -28.95 5.85 19.80
N LYS A 341 -27.91 5.69 19.01
CA LYS A 341 -26.60 5.24 19.49
C LYS A 341 -25.67 6.42 19.74
N TYR A 342 -25.76 7.51 19.03
CA TYR A 342 -24.76 8.57 19.04
C TYR A 342 -25.25 9.78 19.81
N ILE A 343 -26.40 10.31 19.55
CA ILE A 343 -26.90 11.56 20.13
C ILE A 343 -27.99 11.26 21.16
N PHE A 344 -27.78 11.78 22.40
CA PHE A 344 -28.71 11.48 23.49
C PHE A 344 -29.29 12.75 24.07
N ARG A 345 -30.53 12.54 24.60
CA ARG A 345 -31.21 13.62 25.30
C ARG A 345 -30.76 13.71 26.76
N ALA A 346 -30.40 14.98 27.30
CA ALA A 346 -30.15 15.28 28.70
C ALA A 346 -31.23 16.16 29.29
N LYS A 347 -31.28 16.43 30.59
CA LYS A 347 -32.29 17.20 31.31
C LYS A 347 -32.49 18.58 30.66
N ASN A 348 -31.40 19.20 30.14
CA ASN A 348 -31.55 20.54 29.60
C ASN A 348 -30.86 20.68 28.23
N GLY A 349 -30.79 19.51 27.51
CA GLY A 349 -30.15 19.61 26.22
C GLY A 349 -29.82 18.27 25.59
N TYR A 350 -28.70 18.27 24.76
CA TYR A 350 -28.30 17.09 24.01
C TYR A 350 -26.80 16.89 24.04
N TYR A 351 -26.42 15.68 23.89
CA TYR A 351 -24.99 15.42 23.86
C TYR A 351 -24.67 14.20 22.98
N LEU A 352 -23.40 14.18 22.58
CA LEU A 352 -22.88 13.02 21.87
C LEU A 352 -22.26 12.02 22.82
N ASN A 353 -22.60 10.72 22.59
CA ASN A 353 -22.09 9.64 23.43
C ASN A 353 -20.58 9.73 23.60
N LYS A 354 -20.05 9.65 24.81
CA LYS A 354 -18.64 9.80 25.13
C LYS A 354 -17.83 8.64 24.57
N ASN A 355 -18.46 7.54 24.41
CA ASN A 355 -17.78 6.32 23.98
C ASN A 355 -17.71 6.24 22.46
N THR A 356 -18.24 7.27 21.85
CA THR A 356 -18.21 7.28 20.39
C THR A 356 -16.82 7.65 19.88
N ARG A 357 -16.26 6.74 19.15
CA ARG A 357 -14.95 7.02 18.56
C ARG A 357 -15.08 7.86 17.30
N ILE A 358 -14.47 9.06 17.30
CA ILE A 358 -14.74 10.00 16.22
C ILE A 358 -13.42 10.42 15.56
N LEU A 359 -13.42 10.61 14.23
CA LEU A 359 -12.33 11.20 13.46
C LEU A 359 -12.79 12.44 12.72
N LEU A 360 -12.09 13.63 13.03
CA LEU A 360 -12.39 14.86 12.32
C LEU A 360 -11.37 15.13 11.23
N GLU A 361 -11.73 14.97 9.95
CA GLU A 361 -10.81 15.20 8.84
C GLU A 361 -10.89 16.64 8.35
N HIS A 362 -9.96 17.38 8.63
CA HIS A 362 -9.94 18.75 8.15
C HIS A 362 -9.48 18.83 6.70
#